data_AF-A0A1Q8BIA0-F1
#
_entry.id   AF-A0A1Q8BIA0-F1
#
_cell.length_a   1.000
_cell.length_b   1.000
_cell.length_c   1.000
_cell.angle_alpha   90.00
_cell.angle_beta   90.00
_cell.angle_gamma   90.00
#
_symmetry.space_group_name_H-M   'P 1'
#
loop_
_entity.id
_entity.type
_entity.pdbx_description
1 polymer ?
#
loop_
_entity_poly.entity_id
_entity_poly.type
_entity_poly.pdbx_seq_one_letter_code
_entity_poly.pdbx_strand_id
1 'polypeptide(L)' 'MMIKMEIGDGVTELSCHPGYVDANHPTSYSIEREAELRTLCDPRIRRVLVEQAIRLISYHDFAKLW' A
#
# COMPACT_ATOMS: atom_id res chain seq x y z
N MET A 1 -10.36 -1.09 10.42
CA MET A 1 -9.74 -0.97 9.09
C MET A 1 -9.00 -2.28 8.82
N MET A 2 -9.18 -2.87 7.63
CA MET A 2 -8.74 -4.24 7.31
C MET A 2 -7.27 -4.51 7.66
N ILE A 3 -6.38 -3.53 7.43
CA ILE A 3 -4.94 -3.65 7.72
C ILE A 3 -4.59 -4.04 9.17
N LYS A 4 -5.44 -3.72 10.16
CA LYS A 4 -5.20 -4.07 11.58
C LYS A 4 -5.43 -5.55 11.88
N MET A 5 -6.18 -6.26 11.03
CA MET A 5 -6.57 -7.65 11.25
C MET A 5 -5.80 -8.62 10.34
N GLU A 6 -5.29 -8.13 9.21
CA GLU A 6 -4.63 -8.97 8.18
C GLU A 6 -3.10 -8.97 8.27
N ILE A 7 -2.49 -8.01 8.97
CA ILE A 7 -1.02 -7.92 9.10
C ILE A 7 -0.59 -8.49 10.45
N GLY A 8 0.18 -9.58 10.41
CA GLY A 8 0.81 -10.21 11.57
C GLY A 8 2.26 -9.78 11.77
N ASP A 9 2.92 -10.43 12.74
CA ASP A 9 4.35 -10.19 13.02
C ASP A 9 5.24 -10.56 11.82
N GLY A 10 6.35 -9.84 11.67
CA GLY A 10 7.33 -10.08 10.63
C GLY A 10 7.21 -9.11 9.45
N VAL A 11 7.29 -9.64 8.23
CA VAL A 11 7.27 -8.84 6.99
C VAL A 11 6.11 -9.27 6.12
N THR A 12 5.32 -8.29 5.71
CA THR A 12 4.21 -8.46 4.76
C THR A 12 4.47 -7.59 3.53
N GLU A 13 4.29 -8.17 2.35
CA GLU A 13 4.29 -7.45 1.09
C GLU A 13 2.85 -7.28 0.59
N LEU A 14 2.47 -6.06 0.21
CA LEU A 14 1.17 -5.74 -0.36
C LEU A 14 1.35 -5.22 -1.78
N SER A 15 1.03 -6.05 -2.77
CA SER A 15 1.03 -5.64 -4.17
C SER A 15 -0.14 -4.71 -4.47
N CYS A 16 0.15 -3.62 -5.19
CA CYS A 16 -0.84 -2.66 -5.65
C CYS A 16 -0.38 -2.01 -6.97
N HIS A 17 -1.31 -1.36 -7.64
CA HIS A 17 -1.17 -0.65 -8.91
C HIS A 17 -1.72 0.80 -8.84
N PRO A 18 -1.39 1.60 -7.81
CA PRO A 18 -1.94 2.94 -7.68
C PRO A 18 -1.50 3.82 -8.86
N GLY A 19 -2.44 4.59 -9.40
CA GLY A 19 -2.16 5.51 -10.49
C GLY A 19 -3.40 6.22 -11.01
N TYR A 20 -3.18 7.26 -11.80
CA TYR A 20 -4.24 7.93 -12.55
C TYR A 20 -4.59 7.15 -13.82
N VAL A 21 -5.85 7.22 -14.23
CA VAL A 21 -6.26 6.64 -15.51
C VAL A 21 -5.65 7.44 -16.65
N ASP A 22 -4.96 6.75 -17.56
CA ASP A 22 -4.43 7.33 -18.79
C ASP A 22 -5.31 6.89 -19.96
N ALA A 23 -5.94 7.85 -20.63
CA ALA A 23 -6.77 7.61 -21.81
C ALA A 23 -5.96 7.01 -22.98
N ASN A 24 -4.65 7.25 -23.03
CA ASN A 24 -3.76 6.68 -24.05
C ASN A 24 -3.29 5.26 -23.72
N HIS A 25 -3.61 4.77 -22.52
CA HIS A 25 -3.22 3.44 -22.06
C HIS A 25 -4.43 2.67 -21.50
N PRO A 26 -5.40 2.32 -22.37
CA PRO A 26 -6.63 1.67 -21.94
C PRO A 26 -6.31 0.31 -21.33
N THR A 27 -6.84 0.10 -20.12
CA THR A 27 -6.71 -1.14 -19.37
C THR A 27 -8.05 -1.48 -18.74
N SER A 28 -8.35 -2.77 -18.61
CA SER A 28 -9.51 -3.24 -17.86
C SER A 28 -9.42 -2.93 -16.36
N TYR A 29 -8.22 -2.57 -15.87
CA TYR A 29 -7.95 -2.20 -14.48
C TYR A 29 -7.66 -0.71 -14.39
N SER A 30 -8.69 0.12 -14.55
CA SER A 30 -8.57 1.58 -14.68
C SER A 30 -9.09 2.29 -13.43
N ILE A 31 -10.36 2.11 -13.11
CA ILE A 31 -11.04 2.72 -11.95
C ILE A 31 -10.37 2.27 -10.64
N GLU A 32 -9.92 1.02 -10.59
CA GLU A 32 -9.28 0.42 -9.43
C GLU A 32 -7.96 1.11 -9.07
N ARG A 33 -7.17 1.54 -10.06
CA ARG A 33 -5.88 2.21 -9.83
C ARG A 33 -6.03 3.52 -9.08
N GLU A 34 -7.04 4.30 -9.43
CA GLU A 34 -7.31 5.55 -8.73
C GLU A 34 -7.92 5.31 -7.35
N ALA A 35 -8.71 4.25 -7.19
CA ALA A 35 -9.23 3.84 -5.90
C ALA A 35 -8.10 3.42 -4.95
N GLU A 36 -7.13 2.64 -5.43
CA GLU A 36 -5.93 2.30 -4.69
C GLU A 36 -5.09 3.53 -4.36
N LEU A 37 -4.85 4.43 -5.32
CA LEU A 37 -4.10 5.67 -5.08
C LEU A 37 -4.73 6.50 -3.97
N ARG A 38 -6.05 6.75 -4.05
CA ARG A 38 -6.77 7.48 -3.01
C ARG A 38 -6.70 6.77 -1.66
N THR A 39 -6.85 5.45 -1.65
CA THR A 39 -6.83 4.67 -0.41
C THR A 39 -5.46 4.71 0.24
N LEU A 40 -4.38 4.46 -0.50
CA LEU A 40 -3.00 4.41 0.01
C LEU A 40 -2.50 5.78 0.47
N CYS A 41 -2.97 6.87 -0.17
CA CYS A 41 -2.64 8.23 0.24
C CYS A 41 -3.56 8.80 1.32
N ASP A 42 -4.59 8.08 1.76
CA ASP A 42 -5.50 8.57 2.79
C ASP A 42 -4.77 8.74 4.15
N PRO A 43 -4.91 9.88 4.83
CA PRO A 43 -4.26 10.13 6.13
C PRO A 43 -4.54 9.06 7.19
N ARG A 44 -5.69 8.36 7.09
CA ARG A 44 -6.05 7.27 7.99
C ARG A 44 -5.09 6.08 7.87
N ILE A 45 -4.51 5.82 6.69
CA ILE A 45 -3.48 4.79 6.51
C ILE A 45 -2.28 5.12 7.38
N ARG A 46 -1.75 6.34 7.25
CA ARG A 46 -0.56 6.77 8.02
C ARG A 46 -0.80 6.70 9.52
N ARG A 47 -1.99 7.08 9.98
CA ARG A 47 -2.39 6.94 11.38
C ARG A 47 -2.36 5.49 11.84
N VAL A 48 -2.92 4.57 11.05
CA VAL A 48 -2.96 3.14 11.42
C VAL A 48 -1.56 2.52 11.43
N LEU A 49 -0.69 2.85 10.48
CA LEU A 49 0.70 2.38 10.47
C LEU A 49 1.43 2.77 11.77
N VAL A 50 1.25 4.01 12.22
CA VAL A 50 1.82 4.49 13.49
C VAL A 50 1.20 3.78 14.69
N GLU A 51 -0.14 3.70 14.76
CA GLU A 51 -0.87 3.05 15.87
C GLU A 51 -0.55 1.56 16.02
N GLN A 52 -0.12 0.88 14.96
CA GLN A 52 0.22 -0.55 14.96
C GLN A 52 1.72 -0.80 14.94
N ALA A 53 2.55 0.24 15.05
CA ALA A 53 4.01 0.15 14.92
C ALA A 53 4.48 -0.56 13.63
N ILE A 54 3.70 -0.43 12.55
CA ILE A 54 4.04 -0.99 11.24
C ILE A 54 4.95 0.00 10.52
N ARG A 55 6.14 -0.46 10.13
CA ARG A 55 7.10 0.33 9.35
C ARG A 55 7.00 -0.01 7.87
N LEU A 56 6.72 0.99 7.03
CA LEU A 56 6.91 0.86 5.59
C LEU A 56 8.41 0.84 5.29
N ILE A 57 8.85 -0.15 4.52
CA ILE A 57 10.24 -0.34 4.13
C ILE A 57 10.33 -0.59 2.63
N SER A 58 11.48 -0.28 2.03
CA SER A 58 11.82 -0.72 0.68
C SER A 58 12.51 -2.09 0.72
N TYR A 59 12.60 -2.77 -0.43
CA TYR A 59 13.43 -3.98 -0.55
C TYR A 59 14.90 -3.76 -0.20
N HIS A 60 15.42 -2.55 -0.42
CA HIS A 60 16.76 -2.17 -0.01
C HIS A 60 16.91 -2.15 1.52
N ASP A 61 15.90 -1.70 2.25
CA ASP A 61 15.92 -1.74 3.72
C ASP A 61 15.72 -3.16 4.24
N PHE A 62 14.87 -3.95 3.57
CA PHE A 62 14.65 -5.36 3.90
C PHE A 62 15.95 -6.17 3.82
N ALA A 63 16.76 -5.95 2.78
CA ALA A 63 18.05 -6.62 2.62
C ALA A 63 19.06 -6.32 3.75
N LYS A 64 18.81 -5.30 4.58
CA LYS A 64 19.67 -4.92 5.73
C LYS A 64 19.13 -5.38 7.08
N LEU A 65 18.01 -6.10 7.10
CA LEU A 65 17.42 -6.66 8.33
C LEU A 65 18.14 -7.93 8.81
N TRP A 66 19.07 -8.43 8.00
CA TRP A 66 19.85 -9.65 8.19
C TRP A 66 21.34 -9.32 8.02
#